data_AF-A0A4U9R0V9-F1
#
_entry.id   AF-A0A4U9R0V9-F1
#
_cell.length_a   1.000
_cell.length_b   1.000
_cell.length_c   1.000
_cell.angle_alpha   90.00
_cell.angle_beta   90.00
_cell.angle_gamma   90.00
#
_symmetry.space_group_name_H-M   'P 1'
#
loop_
_entity.id
_entity.type
_entity.pdbx_description
1 polymer ?
#
loop_
_entity_poly.entity_id
_entity_poly.type
_entity_poly.pdbx_seq_one_letter_code
_entity_poly.pdbx_strand_id
1 'polypeptide(L)'
;MKESFFVFIFLPIIGMTFFILGNIFKNGIKKKWIFLCSTVLILLDQIMKFLFLNANDASKFNDIGKVISIEPIKNTLASTMNYFLDMKISIMSLIFINLILIIICVSIYKHHINKYNKSLWSDSFIIFIISGLACSLLDKILWRGSIDFINFNNFIIFDFKDIYLILSVFLILFEVILNEKIDIFTK
;
A
#
# COMPACT_ATOMS: atom_id res chain seq x y z
N MET A 1 17.20 -17.36 -15.86
CA MET A 1 18.56 -16.87 -15.55
C MET A 1 18.75 -15.37 -15.82
N LYS A 2 18.24 -14.81 -16.94
CA LYS A 2 18.28 -13.34 -17.18
C LYS A 2 17.31 -12.56 -16.28
N GLU A 3 16.09 -13.05 -16.07
CA GLU A 3 15.09 -12.39 -15.21
C GLU A 3 15.50 -12.36 -13.73
N SER A 4 16.09 -13.44 -13.23
CA SER A 4 16.65 -13.51 -11.88
C SER A 4 17.80 -12.52 -11.66
N PHE A 5 18.59 -12.22 -12.69
CA PHE A 5 19.68 -11.25 -12.62
C PHE A 5 19.16 -9.81 -12.60
N PHE A 6 18.10 -9.51 -13.35
CA PHE A 6 17.45 -8.21 -13.32
C PHE A 6 16.88 -7.91 -11.93
N VAL A 7 16.15 -8.85 -11.33
CA VAL A 7 15.62 -8.71 -9.96
C VAL A 7 16.75 -8.54 -8.95
N PHE A 8 17.85 -9.28 -9.10
CA PHE A 8 19.02 -9.20 -8.23
C PHE A 8 19.69 -7.81 -8.23
N ILE A 9 19.65 -7.08 -9.34
CA ILE A 9 20.19 -5.71 -9.42
C ILE A 9 19.14 -4.66 -9.04
N PHE A 10 17.89 -4.88 -9.44
CA PHE A 10 16.80 -3.93 -9.25
C PHE A 10 16.48 -3.69 -7.76
N LEU A 11 16.42 -4.75 -6.95
CA LEU A 11 16.12 -4.64 -5.53
C LEU A 11 17.18 -3.84 -4.75
N PRO A 12 18.50 -4.09 -4.89
CA PRO A 12 19.54 -3.26 -4.29
C PRO A 12 19.48 -1.79 -4.74
N ILE A 13 19.22 -1.52 -6.02
CA ILE A 13 19.11 -0.13 -6.51
C ILE A 13 17.94 0.58 -5.82
N ILE A 14 16.78 -0.07 -5.73
CA ILE A 14 15.62 0.48 -5.01
C ILE A 14 15.99 0.71 -3.55
N GLY A 15 16.55 -0.28 -2.86
CA GLY A 15 16.96 -0.15 -1.46
C GLY A 15 17.94 1.02 -1.25
N MET A 16 18.92 1.16 -2.15
CA MET A 16 19.91 2.23 -2.10
C MET A 16 19.29 3.61 -2.36
N THR A 17 18.35 3.71 -3.31
CA THR A 17 17.63 4.97 -3.56
C THR A 17 16.81 5.40 -2.35
N PHE A 18 16.08 4.46 -1.74
CA PHE A 18 15.33 4.73 -0.51
C PHE A 18 16.26 5.17 0.61
N PHE A 19 17.39 4.48 0.82
CA PHE A 19 18.36 4.83 1.86
C PHE A 19 18.93 6.25 1.65
N ILE A 20 19.32 6.59 0.42
CA ILE A 20 19.80 7.94 0.07
C ILE A 20 18.72 8.98 0.35
N LEU A 21 17.48 8.74 -0.09
CA LEU A 21 16.37 9.64 0.16
C LEU A 21 16.09 9.81 1.65
N GLY A 22 16.15 8.73 2.44
CA GLY A 22 15.98 8.78 3.89
C GLY A 22 17.01 9.67 4.58
N ASN A 23 18.26 9.66 4.09
CA ASN A 23 19.33 10.51 4.58
C ASN A 23 19.24 11.96 4.12
N ILE A 24 18.65 12.23 2.95
CA ILE A 24 18.38 13.60 2.48
C ILE A 24 17.20 14.21 3.25
N PHE A 25 16.14 13.43 3.47
CA PHE A 25 14.89 13.86 4.10
C PHE A 25 14.77 13.37 5.55
N LYS A 26 15.84 13.53 6.35
CA LYS A 26 15.87 13.07 7.76
C LYS A 26 14.76 13.66 8.64
N ASN A 27 14.28 14.86 8.32
CA ASN A 27 13.22 15.54 9.07
C ASN A 27 11.80 15.22 8.53
N GLY A 28 11.72 14.28 7.58
CA GLY A 28 10.46 13.86 6.96
C GLY A 28 9.84 14.90 6.03
N ILE A 29 8.54 14.76 5.85
CA ILE A 29 7.68 15.47 4.92
C ILE A 29 6.79 16.45 5.70
N LYS A 30 6.58 17.67 5.16
CA LYS A 30 5.68 18.64 5.81
C LYS A 30 4.24 18.12 5.83
N LYS A 31 3.49 18.40 6.91
CA LYS A 31 2.12 17.88 7.13
C LYS A 31 1.16 18.13 5.95
N LYS A 32 1.23 19.29 5.30
CA LYS A 32 0.41 19.60 4.11
C LYS A 32 0.67 18.64 2.94
N TRP A 33 1.92 18.23 2.76
CA TRP A 33 2.32 17.31 1.70
C TRP A 33 1.93 15.87 2.04
N ILE A 34 1.97 15.48 3.33
CA ILE A 34 1.43 14.18 3.77
C ILE A 34 -0.04 14.05 3.37
N PHE A 35 -0.85 15.05 3.73
CA PHE A 35 -2.28 15.06 3.39
C PHE A 35 -2.52 15.05 1.87
N LEU A 36 -1.78 15.87 1.12
CA LEU A 36 -1.90 15.94 -0.33
C LEU A 36 -1.52 14.60 -0.99
N CYS A 37 -0.38 14.02 -0.63
CA CYS A 37 0.08 12.75 -1.17
C CYS A 37 -0.93 11.63 -0.88
N SER A 38 -1.45 11.53 0.36
CA SER A 38 -2.47 10.53 0.68
C SER A 38 -3.73 10.70 -0.16
N THR A 39 -4.20 11.94 -0.32
CA THR A 39 -5.39 12.23 -1.15
C THR A 39 -5.15 11.84 -2.60
N VAL A 40 -3.98 12.17 -3.16
CA VAL A 40 -3.62 11.81 -4.54
C VAL A 40 -3.59 10.30 -4.73
N LEU A 41 -3.00 9.54 -3.80
CA LEU A 41 -2.96 8.07 -3.88
C LEU A 41 -4.35 7.45 -3.81
N ILE A 42 -5.23 7.99 -2.96
CA ILE A 42 -6.62 7.54 -2.85
C ILE A 42 -7.38 7.80 -4.15
N LEU A 43 -7.27 9.01 -4.70
CA LEU A 43 -7.90 9.36 -5.97
C LEU A 43 -7.39 8.49 -7.10
N LEU A 44 -6.08 8.24 -7.15
CA LEU A 44 -5.45 7.41 -8.16
C LEU A 44 -5.99 5.96 -8.13
N ASP A 45 -6.12 5.35 -6.95
CA ASP A 45 -6.73 4.00 -6.84
C ASP A 45 -8.19 3.97 -7.32
N GLN A 46 -9.01 4.91 -6.85
CA GLN A 46 -10.45 4.93 -7.16
C GLN A 46 -10.74 5.30 -8.63
N ILE A 47 -9.97 6.23 -9.22
CA ILE A 47 -10.07 6.59 -10.64
C ILE A 47 -9.71 5.37 -11.51
N MET A 48 -8.64 4.65 -11.19
CA MET A 48 -8.22 3.50 -12.00
C MET A 48 -9.25 2.37 -11.95
N LYS A 49 -9.84 2.09 -10.78
CA LYS A 49 -10.96 1.14 -10.66
C LYS A 49 -12.15 1.54 -11.52
N PHE A 50 -12.53 2.82 -11.48
CA PHE A 50 -13.62 3.34 -12.29
C PHE A 50 -13.32 3.23 -13.80
N LEU A 51 -12.10 3.56 -14.22
CA LEU A 51 -11.67 3.45 -15.62
C LEU A 51 -11.70 2.00 -16.11
N PHE A 52 -11.15 1.06 -15.35
CA PHE A 52 -11.07 -0.34 -15.75
C PHE A 52 -12.43 -1.05 -15.75
N LEU A 53 -13.35 -0.69 -14.83
CA LEU A 53 -14.71 -1.23 -14.88
C LEU A 53 -15.50 -0.77 -16.11
N ASN A 54 -15.25 0.46 -16.58
CA ASN A 54 -15.97 1.05 -17.71
C ASN A 54 -15.25 0.86 -19.05
N ALA A 55 -14.11 0.17 -19.06
CA ALA A 55 -13.42 -0.17 -20.29
C ALA A 55 -14.17 -1.34 -20.96
N ASN A 56 -14.94 -1.04 -22.01
CA ASN A 56 -15.77 -2.02 -22.73
C ASN A 56 -14.98 -3.16 -23.40
N ASP A 57 -13.65 -3.03 -23.54
CA ASP A 57 -12.77 -4.05 -24.11
C ASP A 57 -11.60 -4.33 -23.14
N ALA A 58 -11.79 -5.29 -22.22
CA ALA A 58 -10.70 -5.78 -21.37
C ALA A 58 -9.52 -6.35 -22.20
N SER A 59 -9.79 -6.80 -23.43
CA SER A 59 -8.80 -7.28 -24.41
C SER A 59 -7.84 -6.19 -24.93
N LYS A 60 -8.10 -4.90 -24.69
CA LYS A 60 -7.19 -3.80 -25.10
C LYS A 60 -6.01 -3.62 -24.17
N PHE A 61 -6.07 -4.14 -22.96
CA PHE A 61 -4.96 -4.07 -22.02
C PHE A 61 -4.06 -5.30 -22.21
N ASN A 62 -3.38 -5.33 -23.35
CA ASN A 62 -2.44 -6.39 -23.70
C ASN A 62 -1.37 -6.57 -22.63
N ASP A 63 -1.05 -7.85 -22.39
CA ASP A 63 -0.07 -8.31 -21.42
C ASP A 63 1.27 -7.58 -21.55
N ILE A 64 1.77 -7.02 -20.45
CA ILE A 64 3.17 -6.62 -20.37
C ILE A 64 3.99 -7.91 -20.25
N GLY A 65 4.52 -8.36 -21.39
CA GLY A 65 5.43 -9.49 -21.47
C GLY A 65 4.86 -10.84 -21.02
N LYS A 66 3.53 -11.04 -21.07
CA LYS A 66 2.80 -12.22 -20.54
C LYS A 66 2.88 -12.40 -19.01
N VAL A 67 3.48 -11.46 -18.28
CA VAL A 67 3.66 -11.55 -16.82
C VAL A 67 2.59 -10.74 -16.08
N ILE A 68 2.17 -9.61 -16.65
CA ILE A 68 1.16 -8.72 -16.06
C ILE A 68 0.05 -8.51 -17.08
N SER A 69 -1.18 -8.86 -16.74
CA SER A 69 -2.39 -8.55 -17.51
C SER A 69 -3.32 -7.66 -16.68
N ILE A 70 -4.20 -6.91 -17.35
CA ILE A 70 -5.22 -6.09 -16.68
C ILE A 70 -6.57 -6.78 -16.85
N GLU A 71 -7.05 -7.37 -15.75
CA GLU A 71 -8.28 -8.16 -15.72
C GLU A 71 -9.13 -7.69 -14.54
N PRO A 72 -10.03 -6.70 -14.75
CA PRO A 72 -10.85 -6.17 -13.67
C PRO A 72 -11.82 -7.22 -13.16
N ILE A 73 -11.64 -7.64 -11.91
CA ILE A 73 -12.42 -8.66 -11.23
C ILE A 73 -12.96 -8.08 -9.93
N LYS A 74 -14.25 -8.29 -9.70
CA LYS A 74 -14.88 -7.92 -8.44
C LYS A 74 -14.63 -8.99 -7.38
N ASN A 75 -13.83 -8.64 -6.39
CA ASN A 75 -13.57 -9.46 -5.21
C ASN A 75 -14.67 -9.24 -4.16
N THR A 76 -15.57 -10.22 -4.04
CA THR A 76 -16.71 -10.18 -3.12
C THR A 76 -16.34 -10.49 -1.67
N LEU A 77 -15.17 -11.08 -1.43
CA LEU A 77 -14.63 -11.31 -0.08
C LEU A 77 -14.01 -10.04 0.52
N ALA A 78 -13.97 -8.95 -0.25
CA ALA A 78 -13.72 -7.58 0.16
C ALA A 78 -12.35 -7.27 0.79
N SER A 79 -11.50 -8.28 0.95
CA SER A 79 -10.06 -8.15 1.11
C SER A 79 -9.35 -9.42 0.64
N THR A 80 -8.18 -9.23 0.04
CA THR A 80 -7.29 -10.29 -0.44
C THR A 80 -6.90 -11.22 0.72
N MET A 81 -6.71 -10.68 1.92
CA MET A 81 -6.41 -11.45 3.13
C MET A 81 -7.59 -12.31 3.61
N ASN A 82 -8.83 -11.83 3.52
CA ASN A 82 -10.02 -12.62 3.85
C ASN A 82 -10.19 -13.81 2.90
N TYR A 83 -9.82 -13.64 1.62
CA TYR A 83 -9.74 -14.72 0.64
C TYR A 83 -8.61 -15.72 0.95
N PHE A 84 -7.38 -15.25 1.14
CA PHE A 84 -6.24 -16.12 1.38
C PHE A 84 -6.34 -16.97 2.65
N LEU A 85 -6.96 -16.43 3.70
CA LEU A 85 -7.10 -17.11 4.99
C LEU A 85 -8.46 -17.83 5.18
N ASP A 86 -9.34 -17.81 4.18
CA ASP A 86 -10.72 -18.34 4.22
C ASP A 86 -11.49 -17.97 5.52
N MET A 87 -11.31 -16.74 6.00
CA MET A 87 -11.85 -16.32 7.30
C MET A 87 -13.36 -16.01 7.25
N LYS A 88 -13.94 -15.90 6.05
CA LYS A 88 -15.37 -15.61 5.80
C LYS A 88 -15.90 -14.41 6.60
N ILE A 89 -15.06 -13.41 6.84
CA ILE A 89 -15.43 -12.23 7.62
C ILE A 89 -16.42 -11.38 6.80
N SER A 90 -17.49 -10.93 7.45
CA SER A 90 -18.50 -10.10 6.79
C SER A 90 -17.94 -8.73 6.37
N ILE A 91 -18.48 -8.15 5.30
CA ILE A 91 -18.11 -6.81 4.82
C ILE A 91 -18.27 -5.75 5.93
N MET A 92 -19.34 -5.85 6.73
CA MET A 92 -19.58 -4.92 7.83
C MET A 92 -18.50 -5.02 8.91
N SER A 93 -18.12 -6.24 9.30
CA SER A 93 -17.02 -6.47 10.24
C SER A 93 -15.70 -5.92 9.69
N LEU A 94 -15.43 -6.10 8.39
CA LEU A 94 -14.24 -5.55 7.74
C LEU A 94 -14.24 -4.01 7.71
N ILE A 95 -15.39 -3.36 7.56
CA ILE A 95 -15.51 -1.90 7.69
C ILE A 95 -15.13 -1.45 9.10
N PHE A 96 -15.68 -2.09 10.13
CA PHE A 96 -15.34 -1.78 11.52
C PHE A 96 -13.86 -1.98 11.82
N ILE A 97 -13.28 -3.10 11.38
CA ILE A 97 -11.85 -3.38 11.51
C ILE A 97 -11.02 -2.28 10.84
N ASN A 98 -11.39 -1.85 9.63
CA ASN A 98 -10.69 -0.77 8.92
C ASN A 98 -10.70 0.55 9.71
N LEU A 99 -11.85 0.95 10.26
CA LEU A 99 -11.97 2.18 11.05
C LEU A 99 -11.09 2.12 12.31
N ILE A 100 -11.08 0.97 12.99
CA ILE A 100 -10.22 0.74 14.15
C ILE A 100 -8.75 0.83 13.76
N LEU A 101 -8.35 0.18 12.65
CA LEU A 101 -6.98 0.22 12.15
C LEU A 101 -6.52 1.65 11.81
N ILE A 102 -7.38 2.47 11.20
CA ILE A 102 -7.07 3.88 10.94
C ILE A 102 -6.74 4.61 12.25
N ILE A 103 -7.60 4.46 13.28
CA ILE A 103 -7.39 5.09 14.58
C ILE A 103 -6.08 4.63 15.23
N ILE A 104 -5.81 3.33 15.19
CA ILE A 104 -4.57 2.74 15.74
C ILE A 104 -3.35 3.27 15.00
N CYS A 105 -3.33 3.22 13.66
CA CYS A 105 -2.18 3.67 12.87
C CYS A 105 -1.88 5.16 13.06
N VAL A 106 -2.91 6.02 13.09
CA VAL A 106 -2.73 7.46 13.38
C VAL A 106 -2.19 7.67 14.79
N SER A 107 -2.70 6.93 15.78
CA SER A 107 -2.26 7.03 17.17
C SER A 107 -0.80 6.59 17.35
N ILE A 108 -0.43 5.45 16.75
CA ILE A 108 0.95 4.93 16.74
C ILE A 108 1.88 5.97 16.10
N TYR A 109 1.52 6.49 14.92
CA TYR A 109 2.34 7.49 14.23
C TYR A 109 2.52 8.79 15.04
N LYS A 110 1.45 9.29 15.68
CA LYS A 110 1.54 10.48 16.54
C LYS A 110 2.43 10.23 17.75
N HIS A 111 2.27 9.09 18.42
CA HIS A 111 3.13 8.70 19.54
C HIS A 111 4.59 8.58 19.10
N HIS A 112 4.82 7.90 17.97
CA HIS A 112 6.14 7.71 17.38
C HIS A 112 6.84 9.05 17.12
N ILE A 113 6.19 9.98 16.42
CA ILE A 113 6.80 11.29 16.13
C ILE A 113 7.11 12.08 17.40
N ASN A 114 6.24 12.03 18.40
CA ASN A 114 6.48 12.73 19.66
C ASN A 114 7.73 12.19 20.38
N LYS A 115 8.05 10.90 20.19
CA LYS A 115 9.16 10.25 20.89
C LYS A 115 10.47 10.26 20.09
N TYR A 116 10.40 10.04 18.78
CA TYR A 116 11.57 9.83 17.92
C TYR A 116 11.71 10.88 16.80
N ASN A 117 10.85 11.90 16.79
CA ASN A 117 10.66 12.86 15.70
C ASN A 117 10.21 12.20 14.39
N LYS A 118 10.00 13.04 13.37
CA LYS A 118 9.64 12.59 12.02
C LYS A 118 10.89 12.11 11.28
N SER A 119 10.69 11.16 10.40
CA SER A 119 11.65 10.73 9.38
C SER A 119 10.93 10.63 8.03
N LEU A 120 11.69 10.42 6.94
CA LEU A 120 11.08 10.06 5.66
C LEU A 120 10.26 8.79 5.76
N TRP A 121 10.71 7.80 6.52
CA TRP A 121 10.08 6.48 6.63
C TRP A 121 8.78 6.55 7.41
N SER A 122 8.76 7.23 8.56
CA SER A 122 7.55 7.41 9.37
C SER A 122 6.46 8.17 8.61
N ASP A 123 6.87 9.19 7.86
CA ASP A 123 5.94 10.03 7.10
C ASP A 123 5.44 9.31 5.84
N SER A 124 6.31 8.56 5.16
CA SER A 124 5.89 7.73 4.03
C SER A 124 4.97 6.59 4.51
N PHE A 125 5.28 5.97 5.66
CA PHE A 125 4.44 4.96 6.28
C PHE A 125 3.02 5.47 6.47
N ILE A 126 2.85 6.64 7.12
CA ILE A 126 1.52 7.18 7.36
C ILE A 126 0.80 7.54 6.06
N ILE A 127 1.53 8.01 5.03
CA ILE A 127 0.94 8.31 3.72
C ILE A 127 0.34 7.03 3.13
N PHE A 128 1.12 5.96 3.04
CA PHE A 128 0.71 4.72 2.37
C PHE A 128 -0.33 3.94 3.19
N ILE A 129 -0.18 3.80 4.51
CA ILE A 129 -1.14 3.05 5.33
C ILE A 129 -2.51 3.74 5.33
N ILE A 130 -2.57 5.07 5.46
CA ILE A 130 -3.85 5.79 5.43
C ILE A 130 -4.48 5.73 4.05
N SER A 131 -3.68 5.83 2.98
CA SER A 131 -4.20 5.68 1.62
C SER A 131 -4.78 4.29 1.39
N GLY A 132 -4.05 3.24 1.78
CA GLY A 132 -4.51 1.86 1.65
C GLY A 132 -5.76 1.57 2.48
N LEU A 133 -5.80 1.96 3.76
CA LEU A 133 -6.98 1.76 4.61
C LEU A 133 -8.19 2.58 4.11
N ALA A 134 -7.98 3.82 3.65
CA ALA A 134 -9.06 4.64 3.10
C ALA A 134 -9.62 4.05 1.79
N CYS A 135 -8.76 3.61 0.86
CA CYS A 135 -9.20 2.92 -0.36
C CYS A 135 -9.96 1.63 -0.02
N SER A 136 -9.44 0.84 0.93
CA SER A 136 -10.08 -0.39 1.41
C SER A 136 -11.46 -0.13 2.01
N LEU A 137 -11.63 0.99 2.70
CA LEU A 137 -12.92 1.41 3.25
C LEU A 137 -13.88 1.87 2.15
N LEU A 138 -13.42 2.73 1.23
CA LEU A 138 -14.20 3.20 0.09
C LEU A 138 -14.69 2.03 -0.77
N ASP A 139 -13.85 1.03 -0.98
CA ASP A 139 -14.21 -0.13 -1.78
C ASP A 139 -15.42 -0.89 -1.21
N LYS A 140 -15.41 -1.11 0.10
CA LYS A 140 -16.49 -1.83 0.80
C LYS A 140 -17.81 -1.04 0.74
N ILE A 141 -17.72 0.28 0.75
CA ILE A 141 -18.89 1.18 0.71
C ILE A 141 -19.44 1.33 -0.71
N LEU A 142 -18.57 1.61 -1.69
CA LEU A 142 -18.95 1.91 -3.08
C LEU A 142 -19.19 0.65 -3.90
N TRP A 143 -18.31 -0.33 -3.78
CA TRP A 143 -18.31 -1.51 -4.65
C TRP A 143 -18.93 -2.75 -3.98
N ARG A 144 -19.22 -2.70 -2.68
CA ARG A 144 -19.67 -3.87 -1.86
C ARG A 144 -18.72 -5.06 -2.00
N GLY A 145 -17.42 -4.78 -1.99
CA GLY A 145 -16.35 -5.71 -2.31
C GLY A 145 -15.04 -4.92 -2.49
N SER A 146 -14.18 -5.38 -3.38
CA SER A 146 -13.04 -4.62 -3.93
C SER A 146 -12.92 -4.93 -5.42
N ILE A 147 -12.35 -4.02 -6.21
CA ILE A 147 -12.12 -4.23 -7.64
C ILE A 147 -10.62 -4.40 -7.81
N ASP A 148 -10.21 -5.64 -8.04
CA ASP A 148 -8.83 -5.98 -8.29
C ASP A 148 -8.65 -6.01 -9.82
N PHE A 149 -7.55 -5.48 -10.34
CA PHE A 149 -7.41 -5.30 -11.79
C PHE A 149 -6.03 -5.62 -12.34
N ILE A 150 -5.01 -5.78 -11.50
CA ILE A 150 -3.66 -6.18 -11.92
C ILE A 150 -3.54 -7.67 -11.67
N ASN A 151 -3.56 -8.47 -12.73
CA ASN A 151 -3.30 -9.90 -12.66
C ASN A 151 -1.80 -10.15 -12.91
N PHE A 152 -1.12 -10.75 -11.94
CA PHE A 152 0.26 -11.17 -12.05
C PHE A 152 0.33 -12.68 -12.29
N ASN A 153 0.62 -13.04 -13.53
CA ASN A 153 0.85 -14.41 -14.00
C ASN A 153 -0.22 -15.42 -13.54
N ASN A 154 -1.48 -15.01 -13.45
CA ASN A 154 -2.63 -15.80 -12.97
C ASN A 154 -2.53 -16.30 -11.52
N PHE A 155 -1.54 -15.85 -10.74
CA PHE A 155 -1.35 -16.27 -9.35
C PHE A 155 -2.05 -15.33 -8.36
N ILE A 156 -1.95 -14.03 -8.60
CA ILE A 156 -2.45 -13.00 -7.68
C ILE A 156 -3.07 -11.90 -8.52
N ILE A 157 -4.25 -11.46 -8.10
CA ILE A 157 -4.93 -10.30 -8.66
C ILE A 157 -5.03 -9.27 -7.54
N PHE A 158 -4.54 -8.06 -7.81
CA PHE A 158 -4.44 -7.00 -6.82
C PHE A 158 -4.75 -5.63 -7.43
N ASP A 159 -4.85 -4.63 -6.56
CA ASP A 159 -5.03 -3.23 -6.91
C ASP A 159 -3.95 -2.36 -6.26
N PHE A 160 -4.05 -1.04 -6.45
CA PHE A 160 -3.07 -0.11 -5.87
C PHE A 160 -3.18 -0.01 -4.35
N LYS A 161 -4.39 -0.12 -3.79
CA LYS A 161 -4.61 -0.26 -2.36
C LYS A 161 -3.74 -1.37 -1.74
N ASP A 162 -3.67 -2.55 -2.35
CA ASP A 162 -2.84 -3.66 -1.84
C ASP A 162 -1.34 -3.32 -1.86
N ILE A 163 -0.86 -2.66 -2.93
CA ILE A 163 0.52 -2.19 -3.02
C ILE A 163 0.83 -1.16 -1.92
N TYR A 164 -0.09 -0.22 -1.65
CA TYR A 164 0.09 0.77 -0.60
C TYR A 164 0.22 0.12 0.78
N LEU A 165 -0.62 -0.88 1.07
CA LEU A 165 -0.55 -1.62 2.34
C LEU A 165 0.79 -2.36 2.47
N ILE A 166 1.25 -3.04 1.42
CA ILE A 166 2.55 -3.74 1.42
C ILE A 166 3.72 -2.77 1.63
N LEU A 167 3.74 -1.65 0.89
CA LEU A 167 4.77 -0.62 1.05
C LEU A 167 4.80 -0.05 2.46
N SER A 168 3.65 0.13 3.10
CA SER A 168 3.60 0.61 4.48
C SER A 168 4.29 -0.36 5.46
N VAL A 169 4.17 -1.67 5.24
CA VAL A 169 4.87 -2.67 6.08
C VAL A 169 6.39 -2.57 5.91
N PHE A 170 6.89 -2.37 4.69
CA PHE A 170 8.33 -2.17 4.49
C PHE A 170 8.83 -0.86 5.10
N LEU A 171 8.04 0.22 5.04
CA LEU A 171 8.43 1.52 5.58
C LEU A 171 8.51 1.53 7.10
N ILE A 172 7.64 0.78 7.79
CA ILE A 172 7.77 0.64 9.24
C ILE A 172 9.01 -0.19 9.61
N LEU A 173 9.36 -1.21 8.83
CA LEU A 173 10.62 -1.96 9.03
C LEU A 173 11.84 -1.06 8.83
N PHE A 174 11.84 -0.23 7.78
CA PHE A 174 12.92 0.74 7.55
C PHE A 174 13.01 1.77 8.67
N GLU A 175 11.89 2.24 9.20
CA GLU A 175 11.92 3.15 10.34
C GLU A 175 12.56 2.50 11.57
N VAL A 176 12.16 1.28 11.88
CA VAL A 176 12.67 0.50 13.02
C VAL A 176 14.17 0.20 12.89
N ILE A 177 14.66 -0.09 11.69
CA ILE A 177 16.06 -0.50 11.46
C ILE A 177 16.99 0.72 11.27
N LEU A 178 16.52 1.77 10.59
CA LEU A 178 17.37 2.87 10.13
C LEU A 178 17.22 4.15 10.96
N ASN A 179 16.20 4.27 11.81
CA ASN A 179 16.10 5.40 12.71
C ASN A 179 17.02 5.19 13.92
N GLU A 180 18.15 5.88 13.92
CA GLU A 180 19.16 5.86 14.99
C GLU A 180 18.61 6.19 16.39
N LYS A 181 17.44 6.82 16.49
CA LYS A 181 16.79 7.16 17.76
C LYS A 181 15.98 6.01 18.35
N ILE A 182 15.72 4.98 17.55
CA ILE A 182 15.00 3.78 17.97
C ILE A 182 16.04 2.75 18.34
N ASP A 183 16.27 2.58 19.64
CA ASP A 183 17.23 1.60 20.11
C ASP A 183 16.52 0.29 20.49
N ILE A 184 16.73 -0.74 19.68
CA ILE A 184 16.11 -2.08 19.83
C ILE A 184 17.13 -3.10 20.33
N PHE A 185 18.43 -2.81 20.17
CA PHE A 185 19.50 -3.79 20.39
C PHE A 185 20.29 -3.57 21.69
N THR A 186 20.06 -2.47 22.43
CA THR A 186 20.81 -2.16 23.67
C THR A 186 19.95 -2.16 24.94
N LYS A 187 18.73 -2.71 24.88
CA LYS A 187 17.90 -2.93 26.08
C LYS A 187 18.14 -4.27 26.74
#